data_AF-A0A8T6HV53-F1
#
_entry.id   AF-A0A8T6HV53-F1
#
_cell.length_a   1.000
_cell.length_b   1.000
_cell.length_c   1.000
_cell.angle_alpha   90.00
_cell.angle_beta   90.00
_cell.angle_gamma   90.00
#
_symmetry.space_group_name_H-M   'P 1'
#
loop_
_entity.id
_entity.type
_entity.pdbx_description
1 polymer ?
#
loop_
_entity_poly.entity_id
_entity_poly.type
_entity_poly.pdbx_seq_one_letter_code
_entity_poly.pdbx_strand_id
1 'polypeptide(L)'
;MSKIELVEPDESPADYYAGVRRACASELEDYGVSIAKAAAEIGRGVSQATLSQWLRGTYRGDVEAVTGRIGRWLATRAEARERGLDASGLDRHVPLGVTDEVEAALGYAQATGDMVAIHGRAGVGKTWA
;
A
#
# COMPACT_ATOMS: atom_id res chain seq x y z
N MET A 1 19.73 2.11 5.50
CA MET A 1 18.65 1.65 4.61
C MET A 1 18.27 0.26 5.07
N SER A 2 17.28 0.16 5.95
CA SER A 2 16.83 -1.13 6.46
C SER A 2 15.98 -1.79 5.38
N LYS A 3 16.39 -2.97 4.92
CA LYS A 3 15.66 -3.76 3.94
C LYS A 3 14.40 -4.27 4.63
N ILE A 4 13.22 -3.82 4.20
CA ILE A 4 11.94 -4.37 4.66
C ILE A 4 11.85 -5.79 4.08
N GLU A 5 12.32 -6.79 4.83
CA GLU A 5 12.08 -8.18 4.49
C GLU A 5 10.60 -8.49 4.74
N LEU A 6 9.81 -8.44 3.67
CA LEU A 6 8.47 -9.02 3.69
C LEU A 6 8.65 -10.54 3.84
N VAL A 7 8.24 -11.06 4.98
CA VAL A 7 8.27 -12.50 5.27
C VAL A 7 7.27 -13.21 4.35
N GLU A 8 7.75 -14.21 3.62
CA GLU A 8 6.95 -15.04 2.71
C GLU A 8 5.87 -15.84 3.48
N PRO A 9 4.67 -16.04 2.91
CA PRO A 9 3.52 -16.63 3.60
C PRO A 9 3.60 -18.16 3.87
N ASP A 10 4.75 -18.80 3.65
CA ASP A 10 4.99 -20.25 3.86
C ASP A 10 5.49 -20.58 5.29
N GLU A 11 5.86 -19.58 6.09
CA GLU A 11 6.21 -19.79 7.50
C GLU A 11 4.98 -19.94 8.40
N SER A 12 5.19 -20.53 9.60
CA SER A 12 4.20 -20.60 10.67
C SER A 12 3.45 -19.26 10.81
N PRO A 13 2.11 -19.24 10.90
CA PRO A 13 1.33 -17.99 10.93
C PRO A 13 1.79 -16.99 12.01
N ALA A 14 2.32 -17.50 13.12
CA ALA A 14 2.87 -16.67 14.20
C ALA A 14 4.13 -15.88 13.76
N ASP A 15 5.02 -16.52 13.01
CA ASP A 15 6.27 -15.93 12.53
C ASP A 15 6.01 -14.90 11.44
N TYR A 16 5.09 -15.21 10.52
CA TYR A 16 4.57 -14.25 9.55
C TYR A 16 4.00 -12.99 10.23
N TYR A 17 3.11 -13.16 11.23
CA TYR A 17 2.51 -12.02 11.94
C TYR A 17 3.54 -11.20 12.72
N ALA A 18 4.56 -11.84 13.28
CA ALA A 18 5.65 -11.14 13.94
C ALA A 18 6.51 -10.36 12.94
N GLY A 19 6.78 -10.95 11.76
CA GLY A 19 7.47 -10.31 10.65
C GLY A 19 6.77 -9.03 10.19
N VAL A 20 5.48 -9.12 9.85
CA VAL A 20 4.70 -7.96 9.40
C VAL A 20 4.60 -6.88 10.48
N ARG A 21 4.51 -7.26 11.76
CA ARG A 21 4.53 -6.29 12.88
C ARG A 21 5.84 -5.53 12.97
N ARG A 22 6.98 -6.23 12.88
CA ARG A 22 8.31 -5.59 12.88
C ARG A 22 8.46 -4.64 11.69
N ALA A 23 8.08 -5.10 10.50
CA ALA A 23 8.13 -4.29 9.28
C ALA A 23 7.26 -3.02 9.42
N CYS A 24 6.04 -3.16 9.96
CA CYS A 24 5.17 -2.01 10.22
C CYS A 24 5.76 -1.05 11.26
N ALA A 25 6.34 -1.56 12.35
CA ALA A 25 6.97 -0.71 13.36
C ALA A 25 8.16 0.07 12.78
N SER A 26 9.05 -0.59 12.05
CA SER A 26 10.19 0.06 11.38
C SER A 26 9.71 1.10 10.36
N GLU A 27 8.66 0.80 9.60
CA GLU A 27 8.08 1.74 8.64
C GLU A 27 7.56 3.03 9.30
N LEU A 28 6.90 2.92 10.46
CA LEU A 28 6.41 4.08 11.21
C LEU A 28 7.56 4.92 11.79
N GLU A 29 8.62 4.26 12.27
CA GLU A 29 9.80 4.91 12.85
C GLU A 29 10.69 5.57 11.80
N ASP A 30 11.09 4.82 10.77
CA ASP A 30 12.04 5.26 9.74
C ASP A 30 11.50 6.42 8.90
N TYR A 31 10.18 6.44 8.67
CA TYR A 31 9.53 7.44 7.82
C TYR A 31 8.67 8.43 8.61
N GLY A 32 8.68 8.36 9.95
CA GLY A 32 7.91 9.26 10.81
C GLY A 32 6.40 9.24 10.55
N VAL A 33 5.88 8.13 10.03
CA VAL A 33 4.47 7.99 9.71
C VAL A 33 3.70 7.79 11.02
N SER A 34 2.74 8.67 11.30
CA SER A 34 1.91 8.53 12.49
C SER A 34 0.96 7.34 12.35
N ILE A 35 0.61 6.69 13.47
CA ILE A 35 -0.41 5.64 13.52
C ILE A 35 -1.74 6.13 12.89
N ALA A 36 -2.04 7.42 13.09
CA ALA A 36 -3.20 8.08 12.49
C ALA A 36 -3.18 8.07 10.97
N LYS A 37 -2.03 8.44 10.39
CA LYS A 37 -1.82 8.47 8.94
C LYS A 37 -1.81 7.06 8.37
N ALA A 38 -1.07 6.14 8.98
CA ALA A 38 -1.01 4.74 8.54
C ALA A 38 -2.40 4.08 8.54
N ALA A 39 -3.19 4.26 9.60
CA ALA A 39 -4.56 3.72 9.64
C ALA A 39 -5.47 4.31 8.55
N ALA A 40 -5.32 5.60 8.23
CA ALA A 40 -6.06 6.24 7.16
C ALA A 40 -5.67 5.69 5.77
N GLU A 41 -4.38 5.47 5.53
CA GLU A 41 -3.86 4.89 4.27
C GLU A 41 -4.23 3.42 4.09
N ILE A 42 -4.15 2.61 5.15
CA ILE A 42 -4.54 1.18 5.10
C ILE A 42 -6.05 1.05 4.80
N GLY A 43 -6.86 1.96 5.36
CA GLY A 43 -8.30 2.02 5.12
C GLY A 43 -9.06 0.76 5.55
N ARG A 44 -10.31 0.64 5.07
CA ARG A 44 -11.24 -0.51 5.22
C ARG A 44 -11.08 -1.35 6.50
N GLY A 45 -11.56 -0.82 7.63
CA GLY A 45 -11.74 -1.56 8.88
C GLY A 45 -10.54 -1.59 9.82
N VAL A 46 -9.42 -0.98 9.45
CA VAL A 46 -8.27 -0.78 10.36
C VAL A 46 -8.35 0.62 10.94
N SER A 47 -8.93 0.75 12.14
CA SER A 47 -8.92 2.01 12.88
C SER A 47 -7.56 2.27 13.54
N GLN A 48 -7.31 3.50 13.99
CA GLN A 48 -6.10 3.81 14.77
C GLN A 48 -5.98 2.93 16.02
N ALA A 49 -7.09 2.68 16.70
CA ALA A 49 -7.14 1.81 17.87
C ALA A 49 -6.82 0.36 17.48
N THR A 50 -7.35 -0.13 16.35
CA THR A 50 -7.08 -1.45 15.80
C THR A 50 -5.60 -1.62 15.49
N LEU A 51 -5.01 -0.68 14.75
CA LEU A 51 -3.59 -0.71 14.38
C LEU A 51 -2.69 -0.67 15.63
N SER A 52 -3.03 0.21 16.59
CA SER A 52 -2.29 0.33 17.85
C SER A 52 -2.36 -0.94 18.70
N GLN A 53 -3.53 -1.59 18.80
CA GLN A 53 -3.68 -2.86 19.49
C GLN A 53 -2.97 -4.01 18.76
N TRP A 54 -3.01 -4.02 17.43
CA TRP A 54 -2.35 -5.02 16.61
C TRP A 54 -0.82 -4.93 16.74
N LEU A 55 -0.24 -3.72 16.69
CA LEU A 55 1.19 -3.49 16.93
C LEU A 55 1.65 -4.01 18.29
N ARG A 56 0.83 -3.81 19.34
CA ARG A 56 1.09 -4.33 20.69
C ARG A 56 0.80 -5.84 20.85
N GLY A 57 0.25 -6.50 19.83
CA GLY A 57 -0.17 -7.90 19.91
C GLY A 57 -1.37 -8.17 20.81
N THR A 58 -2.13 -7.13 21.19
CA THR A 58 -3.30 -7.26 22.08
C THR A 58 -4.63 -7.27 21.32
N TYR A 59 -4.60 -7.12 20.00
CA TYR A 59 -5.79 -7.19 19.16
C TYR A 59 -6.35 -8.62 19.11
N ARG A 60 -7.62 -8.78 19.50
CA ARG A 60 -8.30 -10.09 19.61
C ARG A 60 -9.31 -10.36 18.50
N GLY A 61 -9.41 -9.45 17.53
CA GLY A 61 -10.29 -9.63 16.37
C GLY A 61 -9.67 -10.53 15.31
N ASP A 62 -10.01 -10.27 14.05
CA ASP A 62 -9.46 -10.99 12.91
C ASP A 62 -8.03 -10.53 12.60
N VAL A 63 -7.07 -11.14 13.31
CA VAL A 63 -5.63 -10.83 13.20
C VAL A 63 -5.12 -11.14 11.80
N GLU A 64 -5.59 -12.21 11.17
CA GLU A 64 -5.18 -12.61 9.82
C GLU A 64 -5.57 -11.54 8.80
N ALA A 65 -6.85 -11.14 8.80
CA ALA A 65 -7.33 -10.14 7.86
C ALA A 65 -6.69 -8.76 8.09
N VAL A 66 -6.44 -8.37 9.35
CA VAL A 66 -5.73 -7.12 9.66
C VAL A 66 -4.28 -7.19 9.19
N THR A 67 -3.59 -8.30 9.46
CA THR A 67 -2.20 -8.49 9.05
C THR A 67 -2.05 -8.49 7.54
N GLY A 68 -2.94 -9.16 6.80
CA GLY A 68 -2.92 -9.15 5.35
C GLY A 68 -3.16 -7.76 4.74
N ARG A 69 -4.00 -6.92 5.37
CA ARG A 69 -4.18 -5.52 4.95
C ARG A 69 -2.92 -4.69 5.17
N ILE A 70 -2.29 -4.84 6.32
CA ILE A 70 -1.06 -4.12 6.68
C ILE A 70 0.10 -4.57 5.79
N GLY A 71 0.23 -5.87 5.53
CA GLY A 71 1.24 -6.43 4.62
C GLY A 71 1.11 -5.87 3.21
N ARG A 72 -0.11 -5.78 2.66
CA ARG A 72 -0.35 -5.13 1.35
C ARG A 72 0.04 -3.66 1.36
N TRP A 73 -0.33 -2.92 2.40
CA TRP A 73 0.05 -1.50 2.53
C TRP A 73 1.58 -1.32 2.56
N LEU A 74 2.30 -2.18 3.28
CA LEU A 74 3.77 -2.18 3.30
C LEU A 74 4.37 -2.49 1.92
N ALA A 75 3.83 -3.49 1.22
CA ALA A 75 4.28 -3.83 -0.13
C ALA A 75 4.05 -2.65 -1.10
N THR A 76 2.89 -2.01 -1.06
CA THR A 76 2.61 -0.83 -1.89
C THR A 76 3.60 0.31 -1.63
N ARG A 77 3.96 0.56 -0.36
CA ARG A 77 4.96 1.60 -0.02
C ARG A 77 6.37 1.21 -0.44
N ALA A 78 6.74 -0.07 -0.33
CA ALA A 78 8.02 -0.57 -0.83
C ALA A 78 8.12 -0.40 -2.35
N GLU A 79 7.09 -0.81 -3.10
CA GLU A 79 7.02 -0.65 -4.56
C GLU A 79 7.05 0.84 -4.97
N ALA A 80 6.34 1.70 -4.25
CA ALA A 80 6.36 3.14 -4.50
C ALA A 80 7.76 3.74 -4.35
N ARG A 81 8.54 3.25 -3.38
CA ARG A 81 9.95 3.67 -3.19
C ARG A 81 10.87 3.18 -4.26
N GLU A 82 10.77 1.90 -4.61
CA GLU A 82 11.58 1.31 -5.68
C GLU A 82 11.35 2.04 -7.01
N ARG A 83 10.13 2.51 -7.25
CA ARG A 83 9.76 3.30 -8.43
C ARG A 83 10.01 4.81 -8.28
N GLY A 84 10.53 5.27 -7.14
CA GLY A 84 10.79 6.69 -6.87
C GLY A 84 9.52 7.56 -6.75
N LEU A 85 8.35 6.96 -6.59
CA LEU A 85 7.05 7.63 -6.53
C LEU A 85 6.89 8.43 -5.23
N ASP A 86 7.56 8.03 -4.14
CA ASP A 86 7.60 8.77 -2.88
C ASP A 86 8.15 10.20 -3.04
N ALA A 87 9.08 10.41 -4.00
CA ALA A 87 9.67 11.71 -4.29
C ALA A 87 8.86 12.55 -5.30
N SER A 88 7.86 11.95 -5.95
CA SER A 88 7.19 12.52 -7.12
C SER A 88 6.02 13.47 -6.82
N GLY A 89 5.61 13.60 -5.54
CA GLY A 89 4.50 14.50 -5.19
C GLY A 89 3.16 14.12 -5.85
N LEU A 90 2.96 12.83 -6.16
CA LEU A 90 1.72 12.25 -6.68
C LEU A 90 0.58 12.20 -5.64
N ASP A 91 0.61 13.06 -4.63
CA ASP A 91 -0.55 13.35 -3.75
C ASP A 91 -1.58 14.24 -4.45
N ARG A 92 -1.68 14.11 -5.78
CA ARG A 92 -2.59 14.87 -6.65
C ARG A 92 -3.30 13.90 -7.59
N HIS A 93 -3.96 12.89 -7.04
CA HIS A 93 -5.00 12.21 -7.80
C HIS A 93 -6.13 13.21 -8.03
N VAL A 94 -6.13 13.84 -9.20
CA VAL A 94 -7.23 14.68 -9.67
C VAL A 94 -8.03 13.81 -10.63
N PRO A 95 -9.28 13.44 -10.30
CA PRO A 95 -10.12 12.70 -11.24
C PRO A 95 -10.38 13.58 -12.45
N LEU A 96 -9.69 13.25 -13.55
CA LEU A 96 -9.90 13.84 -14.86
C LEU A 96 -10.74 12.84 -15.67
N GLY A 97 -11.45 13.29 -16.70
CA GLY A 97 -12.42 12.45 -17.43
C GLY A 97 -11.84 11.18 -18.10
N VAL A 98 -10.54 10.93 -18.01
CA VAL A 98 -9.84 9.73 -18.53
C VAL A 98 -9.24 8.84 -17.43
N THR A 99 -9.32 9.24 -16.15
CA THR A 99 -8.69 8.53 -15.03
C THR A 99 -9.25 7.10 -14.90
N ASP A 100 -10.57 6.94 -15.01
CA ASP A 100 -11.21 5.62 -14.90
C ASP A 100 -10.79 4.67 -16.04
N GLU A 101 -10.59 5.20 -17.25
CA GLU A 101 -10.11 4.41 -18.40
C GLU A 101 -8.65 3.99 -18.22
N VAL A 102 -7.82 4.86 -17.62
CA VAL A 102 -6.42 4.56 -17.30
C VAL A 102 -6.33 3.49 -16.21
N GLU A 103 -7.12 3.59 -15.14
CA GLU A 103 -7.13 2.60 -14.07
C GLU A 103 -7.63 1.24 -14.56
N ALA A 104 -8.69 1.20 -15.38
CA ALA A 104 -9.18 -0.04 -15.97
C ALA A 104 -8.17 -0.67 -16.93
N ALA A 105 -7.50 0.13 -17.76
CA ALA A 105 -6.45 -0.32 -18.67
C ALA A 105 -5.23 -0.87 -17.92
N LEU A 106 -4.77 -0.19 -16.88
CA LEU A 106 -3.66 -0.65 -16.04
C LEU A 106 -4.03 -1.91 -15.26
N GLY A 107 -5.23 -1.98 -14.70
CA GLY A 107 -5.73 -3.17 -14.02
C GLY A 107 -5.78 -4.39 -14.94
N TYR A 108 -6.22 -4.20 -16.20
CA TYR A 108 -6.18 -5.24 -17.22
C TYR A 108 -4.74 -5.65 -17.53
N ALA A 109 -3.87 -4.70 -17.87
CA ALA A 109 -2.47 -4.92 -18.22
C ALA A 109 -1.70 -5.70 -17.13
N GLN A 110 -1.90 -5.34 -15.86
CA GLN A 110 -1.27 -6.01 -14.73
C GLN A 110 -1.79 -7.44 -14.53
N ALA A 111 -3.07 -7.69 -14.80
CA ALA A 111 -3.66 -9.01 -14.67
C ALA A 111 -3.24 -9.97 -15.81
N THR A 112 -2.96 -9.45 -17.00
CA THR A 112 -2.64 -10.26 -18.20
C THR A 112 -1.17 -10.25 -18.58
N GLY A 113 -0.34 -9.38 -17.99
CA GLY A 113 1.05 -9.19 -18.37
C GLY A 113 1.21 -8.53 -19.75
N ASP A 114 0.25 -7.69 -20.13
CA ASP A 114 0.16 -7.06 -21.46
C ASP A 114 0.48 -5.55 -21.40
N MET A 115 0.72 -4.93 -22.55
CA MET A 115 0.97 -3.48 -22.65
C MET A 115 -0.23 -2.76 -23.27
N VAL A 116 -0.74 -1.72 -22.59
CA VAL A 116 -1.88 -0.95 -23.07
C VAL A 116 -1.47 0.47 -23.46
N ALA A 117 -1.83 0.89 -24.67
CA ALA A 117 -1.61 2.24 -25.17
C ALA A 117 -2.92 3.05 -25.06
N ILE A 118 -2.89 4.13 -24.28
CA ILE A 118 -4.04 5.02 -24.09
C ILE A 118 -3.87 6.23 -25.00
N HIS A 119 -4.75 6.37 -25.99
CA HIS A 119 -4.78 7.53 -26.89
C HIS A 119 -6.00 8.41 -26.60
N GLY A 120 -5.84 9.74 -26.68
CA GLY A 120 -6.95 10.68 -26.48
C GLY A 120 -6.65 12.06 -27.10
N ARG A 121 -7.68 12.85 -27.40
CA ARG A 121 -7.53 14.21 -27.95
C ARG A 121 -6.62 15.09 -27.08
N ALA A 122 -5.89 16.03 -27.67
CA ALA A 122 -5.06 16.97 -26.90
C ALA A 122 -5.91 17.73 -25.87
N GLY A 123 -5.43 17.87 -24.63
CA GLY A 123 -6.12 18.60 -23.56
C GLY A 123 -6.88 17.77 -22.51
N VAL A 124 -7.01 16.44 -22.67
CA VAL A 124 -7.77 15.58 -21.73
C VAL A 124 -6.99 15.11 -20.50
N GLY A 125 -5.85 15.73 -20.19
CA GLY A 125 -5.12 15.41 -18.96
C GLY A 125 -4.21 14.18 -18.99
N LYS A 126 -3.91 13.58 -20.15
CA LYS A 126 -2.99 12.42 -20.28
C LYS A 126 -1.60 12.59 -19.62
N THR A 127 -1.16 13.82 -19.40
CA THR A 127 0.12 14.16 -18.76
C THR A 127 -0.01 14.37 -17.24
N TRP A 128 -1.24 14.52 -16.76
CA TRP A 128 -1.58 14.82 -15.37
C TRP A 128 -2.29 13.67 -14.66
N ALA A 129 -2.77 12.68 -15.43
CA ALA A 129 -3.32 11.42 -14.95
C ALA A 129 -2.22 10.45 -14.52
#